data_AF-A0A936EPK3-F1
#
_entry.id   AF-A0A936EPK3-F1
#
_cell.length_a   1.000
_cell.length_b   1.000
_cell.length_c   1.000
_cell.angle_alpha   90.00
_cell.angle_beta   90.00
_cell.angle_gamma   90.00
#
_symmetry.space_group_name_H-M   'P 1'
#
loop_
_entity.id
_entity.type
_entity.pdbx_description
1 polymer ?
#
loop_
_entity_poly.entity_id
_entity_poly.type
_entity_poly.pdbx_seq_one_letter_code
_entity_poly.pdbx_strand_id
1 'polypeptide(L)'
;MKYINVLFVLLILVCSSYSCKTVKQINKAIAPKDTTDVVIIDQSKVDSILMIKNTIENLNQNYIDFKTFNAKIKVDYEDNKGKQPDVTAIVRIIKDSAIWISLTATFLNVELYRVLITKDSVILLNKRDKEVQYRSLDYLQEVTQIPFDYKTLQDLLIGNPVFIDSNIVYYKKQTTRYSSPWLAGILRTCSHCLPEIFF
;
A
#
# COMPACT_ATOMS: atom_id res chain seq x y z
N MET A 1 48.56 -44.06 -40.34
CA MET A 1 48.00 -43.09 -39.36
C MET A 1 49.02 -42.04 -38.87
N LYS A 2 49.98 -41.56 -39.69
CA LYS A 2 50.93 -40.51 -39.28
C LYS A 2 50.53 -39.10 -39.75
N TYR A 3 49.79 -39.00 -40.85
CA TYR A 3 49.37 -37.72 -41.44
C TYR A 3 48.16 -37.05 -40.74
N ILE A 4 47.38 -37.80 -39.96
CA ILE A 4 46.19 -37.26 -39.26
C ILE A 4 46.61 -36.29 -38.13
N ASN A 5 47.71 -36.60 -37.43
CA ASN A 5 48.25 -35.75 -36.37
C ASN A 5 48.93 -34.50 -36.93
N VAL A 6 49.56 -34.62 -38.11
CA VAL A 6 50.15 -33.46 -38.80
C VAL A 6 49.05 -32.50 -39.28
N LEU A 7 47.93 -33.02 -39.80
CA LEU A 7 46.77 -32.22 -40.19
C LEU A 7 46.16 -31.47 -39.00
N PHE A 8 46.07 -32.13 -37.83
CA PHE A 8 45.52 -31.52 -36.62
C PHE A 8 46.41 -30.40 -36.06
N VAL A 9 47.73 -30.57 -36.12
CA VAL A 9 48.70 -29.53 -35.70
C VAL A 9 48.65 -28.33 -36.65
N LEU A 10 48.47 -28.55 -37.95
CA LEU A 10 48.34 -27.48 -38.94
C LEU A 10 47.03 -26.70 -38.78
N LEU A 11 45.93 -27.36 -38.39
CA LEU A 11 44.64 -26.72 -38.12
C LEU A 11 44.70 -25.81 -36.87
N ILE A 12 45.40 -26.24 -35.82
CA ILE A 12 45.56 -25.46 -34.59
C ILE A 12 46.46 -24.23 -34.82
N LEU A 13 47.46 -24.33 -35.69
CA LEU A 13 48.35 -23.21 -36.05
C LEU A 13 47.65 -22.13 -36.90
N VAL A 14 46.61 -22.50 -37.66
CA VAL A 14 45.81 -21.55 -38.45
C VAL A 14 44.84 -20.76 -37.57
N CYS A 15 44.39 -21.32 -36.44
CA CYS A 15 43.47 -20.64 -35.52
C CYS A 15 44.14 -19.54 -34.66
N SER A 16 45.47 -19.53 -34.51
CA SER A 16 46.19 -18.54 -33.69
C SER A 16 46.55 -17.24 -34.43
N SER A 17 46.19 -17.10 -35.71
CA SER A 17 46.43 -15.87 -36.51
C SER A 17 45.21 -14.94 -36.63
N TYR A 18 44.09 -15.24 -35.97
CA TYR A 18 42.98 -14.28 -35.83
C TYR A 18 43.27 -13.26 -34.73
N SER A 19 44.12 -12.31 -35.11
CA SER A 19 44.38 -11.04 -34.42
C SER A 19 43.08 -10.25 -34.22
N CYS A 20 42.63 -10.11 -32.97
CA CYS A 20 41.62 -9.11 -32.62
C CYS A 20 42.31 -7.73 -32.55
N LYS A 21 41.93 -6.83 -33.46
CA LYS A 21 42.40 -5.45 -33.48
C LYS A 21 41.88 -4.68 -32.25
N THR A 22 42.81 -4.04 -31.55
CA THR A 22 42.58 -3.05 -30.48
C THR A 22 41.63 -1.93 -30.94
N VAL A 23 40.64 -1.60 -30.10
CA VAL A 23 39.72 -0.46 -30.29
C VAL A 23 40.51 0.84 -30.31
N LYS A 24 40.54 1.54 -31.46
CA LYS A 24 40.99 2.93 -31.54
C LYS A 24 39.88 3.84 -31.02
N GLN A 25 40.18 4.63 -30.00
CA GLN A 25 39.36 5.76 -29.57
C GLN A 25 39.14 6.71 -30.75
N ILE A 26 37.88 6.96 -31.09
CA ILE A 26 37.50 8.01 -32.03
C ILE A 26 37.14 9.23 -31.17
N ASN A 27 38.13 10.06 -30.86
CA ASN A 27 37.86 11.45 -30.46
C ASN A 27 37.31 12.16 -31.69
N LYS A 28 35.99 12.12 -31.86
CA LYS A 28 35.29 12.96 -32.83
C LYS A 28 35.44 14.40 -32.35
N ALA A 29 36.26 15.18 -33.03
CA ALA A 29 36.33 16.62 -32.84
C ALA A 29 34.92 17.20 -32.99
N ILE A 30 34.39 17.71 -31.88
CA ILE A 30 33.15 18.48 -31.84
C ILE A 30 33.50 19.86 -32.41
N ALA A 31 33.05 20.12 -33.64
CA ALA A 31 32.94 21.49 -34.13
C ALA A 31 31.88 22.23 -33.30
N PRO A 32 32.08 23.51 -32.95
CA PRO A 32 31.16 24.24 -32.10
C PRO A 32 29.95 24.63 -32.92
N LYS A 33 28.73 24.38 -32.41
CA LYS A 33 27.56 25.25 -32.65
C LYS A 33 26.36 24.88 -31.77
N ASP A 34 25.91 25.93 -31.10
CA ASP A 34 24.54 26.22 -30.70
C ASP A 34 23.95 25.48 -29.50
N THR A 35 24.07 26.19 -28.38
CA THR A 35 23.13 26.36 -27.27
C THR A 35 21.69 25.95 -27.61
N THR A 36 21.38 24.68 -27.39
CA THR A 36 20.08 24.29 -26.84
C THR A 36 20.42 23.45 -25.63
N ASP A 37 20.05 23.92 -24.44
CA ASP A 37 20.06 23.14 -23.22
C ASP A 37 19.20 21.89 -23.45
N VAL A 38 19.84 20.80 -23.89
CA VAL A 38 19.25 19.48 -23.79
C VAL A 38 19.24 19.18 -22.31
N VAL A 39 18.14 19.55 -21.66
CA VAL A 39 17.80 19.05 -20.34
C VAL A 39 17.90 17.53 -20.46
N ILE A 40 18.95 16.94 -19.90
CA ILE A 40 19.05 15.50 -19.69
C ILE A 40 17.97 15.21 -18.64
N ILE A 41 16.73 15.08 -19.10
CA ILE A 41 15.65 14.59 -18.27
C ILE A 41 15.98 13.11 -18.09
N ASP A 42 16.49 12.79 -16.90
CA ASP A 42 16.72 11.42 -16.46
C ASP A 42 15.46 10.59 -16.76
N GLN A 43 15.55 9.70 -17.76
CA GLN A 43 14.44 8.88 -18.24
C GLN A 43 13.77 8.13 -17.08
N SER A 44 14.55 7.77 -16.05
CA SER A 44 14.08 7.09 -14.85
C SER A 44 13.12 7.94 -14.00
N LYS A 45 13.27 9.27 -14.02
CA LYS A 45 12.39 10.21 -13.31
C LYS A 45 11.05 10.37 -14.03
N VAL A 46 11.04 10.35 -15.36
CA VAL A 46 9.81 10.44 -16.17
C VAL A 46 8.98 9.18 -16.04
N ASP A 47 9.63 8.01 -16.11
CA ASP A 47 8.95 6.71 -15.95
C ASP A 47 8.38 6.56 -14.53
N SER A 48 9.07 7.08 -13.51
CA SER A 48 8.58 7.10 -12.13
C SER A 48 7.33 7.96 -11.97
N ILE A 49 7.30 9.15 -12.58
CA ILE A 49 6.13 10.05 -12.53
C ILE A 49 4.93 9.42 -13.24
N LEU A 50 5.13 8.77 -14.38
CA LEU A 50 4.06 8.09 -15.10
C LEU A 50 3.49 6.90 -14.31
N MET A 51 4.33 6.11 -13.65
CA MET A 51 3.87 5.02 -12.77
C MET A 51 3.07 5.52 -11.57
N ILE A 52 3.48 6.62 -10.95
CA ILE A 52 2.75 7.26 -9.85
C ILE A 52 1.36 7.70 -10.34
N LYS A 53 1.30 8.41 -11.48
CA LYS A 53 0.03 8.86 -12.08
C LYS A 53 -0.92 7.70 -12.32
N ASN A 54 -0.46 6.65 -12.99
CA ASN A 54 -1.28 5.46 -13.24
C ASN A 54 -1.75 4.81 -11.93
N THR A 55 -0.92 4.80 -10.88
CA THR A 55 -1.30 4.25 -9.57
C THR A 55 -2.39 5.08 -8.92
N ILE A 56 -2.26 6.41 -8.90
CA ILE A 56 -3.28 7.33 -8.35
C ILE A 56 -4.58 7.22 -9.15
N GLU A 57 -4.50 7.18 -10.48
CA GLU A 57 -5.66 6.98 -11.34
C GLU A 57 -6.37 5.66 -11.01
N ASN A 58 -5.63 4.56 -10.89
CA ASN A 58 -6.21 3.27 -10.48
C ASN A 58 -6.88 3.33 -9.10
N LEU A 59 -6.29 4.03 -8.12
CA LEU A 59 -6.91 4.21 -6.80
C LEU A 59 -8.22 4.99 -6.91
N ASN A 60 -8.24 6.06 -7.69
CA ASN A 60 -9.44 6.87 -7.90
C ASN A 60 -10.55 6.10 -8.64
N GLN A 61 -10.21 5.25 -9.60
CA GLN A 61 -11.19 4.41 -10.30
C GLN A 61 -11.80 3.33 -9.40
N ASN A 62 -11.08 2.89 -8.38
CA ASN A 62 -11.54 1.89 -7.41
C ASN A 62 -12.04 2.52 -6.10
N TYR A 63 -12.35 3.82 -6.10
CA TYR A 63 -12.90 4.49 -4.93
C TYR A 63 -14.27 3.91 -4.57
N ILE A 64 -14.43 3.52 -3.31
CA ILE A 64 -15.63 2.85 -2.82
C ILE A 64 -16.65 3.92 -2.40
N ASP A 65 -17.74 4.04 -3.16
CA ASP A 65 -18.94 4.78 -2.74
C ASP A 65 -19.92 3.84 -2.03
N PHE A 66 -20.54 4.33 -0.96
CA PHE A 66 -21.41 3.54 -0.10
C PHE A 66 -22.49 4.39 0.55
N LYS A 67 -23.58 3.76 1.00
CA LYS A 67 -24.57 4.40 1.89
C LYS A 67 -24.44 3.90 3.31
N THR A 68 -24.25 2.59 3.43
CA THR A 68 -24.02 1.90 4.69
C THR A 68 -22.87 0.92 4.54
N PHE A 69 -22.11 0.71 5.60
CA PHE A 69 -21.02 -0.27 5.63
C PHE A 69 -21.10 -1.08 6.91
N ASN A 70 -20.84 -2.39 6.81
CA ASN A 70 -20.77 -3.29 7.96
C ASN A 70 -19.52 -4.15 7.83
N ALA A 71 -18.70 -4.19 8.88
CA ALA A 71 -17.49 -5.00 8.92
C ALA A 71 -17.31 -5.66 10.28
N LYS A 72 -16.71 -6.86 10.26
CA LYS A 72 -16.26 -7.58 11.44
C LYS A 72 -14.74 -7.75 11.33
N ILE A 73 -14.02 -7.11 12.23
CA ILE A 73 -12.56 -7.05 12.25
C ILE A 73 -12.08 -7.83 13.47
N LYS A 74 -11.23 -8.84 13.25
CA LYS A 74 -10.51 -9.51 14.34
C LYS A 74 -9.23 -8.73 14.59
N VAL A 75 -8.98 -8.38 15.85
CA VAL A 75 -7.83 -7.60 16.26
C VAL A 75 -6.99 -8.48 17.19
N ASP A 76 -5.83 -8.86 16.66
CA ASP A 76 -4.79 -9.53 17.41
C ASP A 76 -3.73 -8.48 17.73
N TYR A 77 -3.51 -8.20 19.01
CA TYR A 77 -2.59 -7.17 19.47
C TYR A 77 -1.56 -7.76 20.43
N GLU A 78 -0.31 -7.32 20.32
CA GLU A 78 0.79 -7.70 21.18
C GLU A 78 1.52 -6.43 21.59
N ASP A 79 1.77 -6.28 22.89
CA ASP A 79 2.54 -5.17 23.44
C ASP A 79 3.84 -5.68 24.06
N ASN A 80 4.59 -4.79 24.71
CA ASN A 80 5.84 -5.16 25.39
C ASN A 80 5.64 -6.18 26.54
N LYS A 81 4.39 -6.48 26.92
CA LYS A 81 4.03 -7.47 27.95
C LYS A 81 3.53 -8.79 27.33
N GLY A 82 3.51 -8.91 26.00
CA GLY A 82 3.14 -10.11 25.25
C GLY A 82 1.77 -10.02 24.58
N LYS A 83 1.29 -11.17 24.07
CA LYS A 83 0.01 -11.26 23.35
C LYS A 83 -1.16 -10.86 24.25
N GLN A 84 -1.93 -9.87 23.80
CA GLN A 84 -3.14 -9.41 24.47
C GLN A 84 -4.35 -10.28 24.07
N PRO A 85 -5.44 -10.27 24.87
CA PRO A 85 -6.64 -11.03 24.52
C PRO A 85 -7.22 -10.60 23.17
N ASP A 86 -7.53 -11.58 22.32
CA ASP A 86 -8.12 -11.33 21.00
C ASP A 86 -9.47 -10.62 21.14
N VAL A 87 -9.63 -9.48 20.46
CA VAL A 87 -10.89 -8.72 20.44
C VAL A 87 -11.46 -8.67 19.03
N THR A 88 -12.77 -8.62 18.94
CA THR A 88 -13.49 -8.46 17.68
C THR A 88 -14.14 -7.08 17.67
N ALA A 89 -13.81 -6.26 16.68
CA ALA A 89 -14.51 -5.01 16.39
C ALA A 89 -15.62 -5.25 15.36
N ILE A 90 -16.84 -4.84 15.70
CA ILE A 90 -17.98 -4.80 14.78
C ILE A 90 -18.22 -3.35 14.43
N VAL A 91 -17.91 -2.99 13.19
CA VAL A 91 -18.02 -1.63 12.65
C VAL A 91 -19.27 -1.54 11.80
N ARG A 92 -20.09 -0.52 12.03
CA ARG A 92 -21.23 -0.15 11.20
C ARG A 92 -21.15 1.33 10.88
N ILE A 93 -21.39 1.71 9.64
CA ILE A 93 -21.31 3.10 9.20
C ILE A 93 -22.57 3.43 8.42
N ILE A 94 -23.14 4.60 8.69
CA ILE A 94 -24.07 5.31 7.82
C ILE A 94 -23.30 6.52 7.30
N LYS A 95 -23.12 6.60 5.97
CA LYS A 95 -22.31 7.62 5.32
C LYS A 95 -22.75 9.01 5.77
N ASP A 96 -21.78 9.84 6.12
CA ASP A 96 -21.94 11.24 6.52
C ASP A 96 -22.91 11.46 7.69
N SER A 97 -23.08 10.45 8.55
CA SER A 97 -23.97 10.51 9.70
C SER A 97 -23.35 9.92 10.96
N ALA A 98 -23.11 8.60 10.98
CA ALA A 98 -22.65 7.92 12.17
C ALA A 98 -21.75 6.72 11.85
N ILE A 99 -20.70 6.56 12.64
CA ILE A 99 -19.85 5.36 12.72
C ILE A 99 -20.09 4.75 14.10
N TRP A 100 -20.52 3.50 14.11
CA TRP A 100 -20.79 2.72 15.30
C TRP A 100 -19.80 1.57 15.39
N ILE A 101 -19.07 1.47 16.51
CA ILE A 101 -18.07 0.43 16.73
C ILE A 101 -18.38 -0.28 18.06
N SER A 102 -18.46 -1.60 18.02
CA SER A 102 -18.59 -2.45 19.21
C SER A 102 -17.36 -3.34 19.33
N LEU A 103 -16.65 -3.24 20.45
CA LEU A 103 -15.49 -4.09 20.77
C LEU A 103 -15.93 -5.21 21.71
N THR A 104 -15.77 -6.44 21.26
CA THR A 104 -16.19 -7.64 21.97
C THR A 104 -14.98 -8.53 22.27
N ALA A 105 -14.84 -8.99 23.50
CA ALA A 105 -13.84 -10.00 23.87
C ALA A 105 -14.19 -11.33 23.19
N THR A 106 -13.27 -11.86 22.37
CA THR A 106 -13.57 -13.03 21.53
C THR A 106 -13.79 -14.30 22.36
N PHE A 107 -13.09 -14.44 23.49
CA PHE A 107 -13.18 -15.64 24.33
C PHE A 107 -14.52 -15.78 25.07
N LEU A 108 -15.11 -14.67 25.54
CA LEU A 108 -16.36 -14.69 26.33
C LEU A 108 -17.57 -14.11 25.58
N ASN A 109 -17.39 -13.59 24.36
CA ASN A 109 -18.40 -12.85 23.61
C ASN A 109 -19.04 -11.69 24.42
N VAL A 110 -18.29 -11.08 25.33
CA VAL A 110 -18.73 -9.95 26.15
C VAL A 110 -18.27 -8.63 25.52
N GLU A 111 -19.20 -7.69 25.38
CA GLU A 111 -18.91 -6.34 24.87
C GLU A 111 -18.17 -5.51 25.93
N LEU A 112 -16.95 -5.06 25.59
CA LEU A 112 -16.08 -4.29 26.47
C LEU A 112 -16.28 -2.79 26.29
N TYR A 113 -16.30 -2.34 25.02
CA TYR A 113 -16.41 -0.94 24.66
C TYR A 113 -17.36 -0.75 23.49
N ARG A 114 -17.97 0.43 23.47
CA ARG A 114 -18.81 0.88 22.38
C ARG A 114 -18.48 2.32 22.06
N VAL A 115 -18.30 2.60 20.78
CA VAL A 115 -17.97 3.92 20.28
C VAL A 115 -19.03 4.34 19.28
N LEU A 116 -19.59 5.53 19.47
CA LEU A 116 -20.38 6.23 18.48
C LEU A 116 -19.63 7.49 18.07
N ILE A 117 -19.27 7.58 16.80
CA ILE A 117 -18.58 8.72 16.22
C ILE A 117 -19.54 9.38 15.24
N THR A 118 -19.72 10.68 15.39
CA THR A 118 -20.44 11.55 14.47
C THR A 118 -19.47 12.59 13.92
N LYS A 119 -19.96 13.57 13.16
CA LYS A 119 -19.10 14.56 12.50
C LYS A 119 -18.30 15.43 13.48
N ASP A 120 -18.83 15.67 14.67
CA ASP A 120 -18.28 16.61 15.65
C ASP A 120 -17.95 15.95 16.99
N SER A 121 -18.52 14.78 17.28
CA SER A 121 -18.45 14.15 18.59
C SER A 121 -18.14 12.66 18.55
N VAL A 122 -17.49 12.21 19.62
CA VAL A 122 -17.15 10.83 19.93
C VAL A 122 -17.72 10.50 21.30
N ILE A 123 -18.56 9.47 21.35
CA ILE A 123 -19.12 8.94 22.59
C ILE A 123 -18.51 7.56 22.81
N LEU A 124 -17.74 7.42 23.88
CA LEU A 124 -17.15 6.16 24.31
C LEU A 124 -17.88 5.65 25.54
N LEU A 125 -18.52 4.49 25.41
CA LEU A 125 -19.09 3.73 26.51
C LEU A 125 -18.13 2.60 26.90
N ASN A 126 -17.59 2.68 28.11
CA ASN A 126 -16.88 1.59 28.75
C ASN A 126 -17.89 0.73 29.54
N LYS A 127 -18.22 -0.44 29.01
CA LYS A 127 -19.19 -1.35 29.64
C LYS A 127 -18.63 -2.08 30.84
N ARG A 128 -17.31 -2.25 30.91
CA ARG A 128 -16.63 -2.89 32.04
C ARG A 128 -16.75 -2.02 33.29
N ASP A 129 -16.44 -0.73 33.15
CA ASP A 129 -16.39 0.21 34.27
C ASP A 129 -17.68 1.07 34.40
N LYS A 130 -18.67 0.84 33.53
CA LYS A 130 -19.96 1.55 33.48
C LYS A 130 -19.80 3.07 33.34
N GLU A 131 -18.82 3.48 32.56
CA GLU A 131 -18.49 4.90 32.33
C GLU A 131 -18.86 5.32 30.90
N VAL A 132 -19.33 6.55 30.75
CA VAL A 132 -19.55 7.19 29.44
C VAL A 132 -18.70 8.43 29.34
N GLN A 133 -17.91 8.52 28.27
CA GLN A 133 -17.06 9.66 27.96
C GLN A 133 -17.55 10.33 26.69
N TYR A 134 -17.72 11.65 26.77
CA TYR A 134 -18.05 12.51 25.63
C TYR A 134 -16.80 13.31 25.26
N ARG A 135 -16.40 13.25 24.00
CA ARG A 135 -15.25 13.94 23.45
C ARG A 135 -15.62 14.57 22.10
N SER A 136 -14.93 15.63 21.72
CA SER A 136 -14.99 16.12 20.34
C SER A 136 -14.22 15.15 19.42
N LEU A 137 -14.48 15.22 18.12
CA LEU A 137 -13.66 14.50 17.14
C LEU A 137 -12.20 14.97 17.19
N ASP A 138 -11.97 16.26 17.44
CA ASP A 138 -10.64 16.87 17.55
C ASP A 138 -9.77 16.23 18.66
N TYR A 139 -10.39 15.72 19.73
CA TYR A 139 -9.67 14.99 20.78
C TYR A 139 -8.91 13.77 20.25
N LEU A 140 -9.46 13.08 19.23
CA LEU A 140 -8.74 11.96 18.59
C LEU A 140 -7.48 12.45 17.86
N GLN A 141 -7.52 13.66 17.30
CA GLN A 141 -6.35 14.24 16.63
C GLN A 141 -5.24 14.55 17.64
N GLU A 142 -5.59 15.08 18.81
CA GLU A 142 -4.62 15.39 19.87
C GLU A 142 -3.92 14.13 20.40
N VAL A 143 -4.67 13.05 20.63
CA VAL A 143 -4.13 11.80 21.20
C VAL A 143 -3.35 11.00 20.16
N THR A 144 -3.84 10.94 18.92
CA THR A 144 -3.20 10.14 17.87
C THR A 144 -2.10 10.90 17.12
N GLN A 145 -2.05 12.23 17.25
CA GLN A 145 -1.21 13.13 16.46
C GLN A 145 -1.44 13.02 14.95
N ILE A 146 -2.60 12.50 14.55
CA ILE A 146 -3.00 12.36 13.15
C ILE A 146 -4.19 13.29 12.91
N PRO A 147 -4.19 14.11 11.85
CA PRO A 147 -5.28 15.02 11.54
C PRO A 147 -6.48 14.27 10.94
N PHE A 148 -7.09 13.39 11.74
CA PHE A 148 -8.28 12.66 11.35
C PHE A 148 -9.49 13.60 11.37
N ASP A 149 -10.02 13.92 10.19
CA ASP A 149 -11.40 14.40 10.06
C ASP A 149 -12.37 13.22 9.91
N TYR A 150 -13.68 13.51 10.00
CA TYR A 150 -14.71 12.47 9.92
C TYR A 150 -14.65 11.71 8.60
N LYS A 151 -14.36 12.41 7.48
CA LYS A 151 -14.27 11.82 6.15
C LYS A 151 -13.10 10.84 6.07
N THR A 152 -11.94 11.22 6.57
CA THR A 152 -10.72 10.41 6.62
C THR A 152 -10.98 9.14 7.41
N LEU A 153 -11.71 9.21 8.52
CA LEU A 153 -12.05 8.02 9.29
C LEU A 153 -13.00 7.08 8.51
N GLN A 154 -14.00 7.63 7.81
CA GLN A 154 -14.87 6.83 6.93
C GLN A 154 -14.07 6.15 5.83
N ASP A 155 -13.22 6.92 5.14
CA ASP A 155 -12.38 6.42 4.04
C ASP A 155 -11.42 5.33 4.53
N LEU A 156 -10.77 5.55 5.68
CA LEU A 156 -9.88 4.58 6.28
C LEU A 156 -10.61 3.26 6.63
N LEU A 157 -11.80 3.35 7.24
CA LEU A 157 -12.55 2.17 7.67
C LEU A 157 -13.12 1.37 6.49
N ILE A 158 -13.45 2.02 5.38
CA ILE A 158 -13.93 1.33 4.18
C ILE A 158 -12.79 0.86 3.27
N GLY A 159 -11.57 1.35 3.47
CA GLY A 159 -10.38 1.01 2.68
C GLY A 159 -10.15 1.92 1.48
N ASN A 160 -10.75 3.11 1.46
CA ASN A 160 -10.41 4.16 0.51
C ASN A 160 -9.04 4.77 0.85
N PRO A 161 -8.30 5.27 -0.15
CA PRO A 161 -7.02 5.93 0.08
C PRO A 161 -7.20 7.22 0.89
N VAL A 162 -6.34 7.41 1.89
CA VAL A 162 -6.27 8.62 2.72
C VAL A 162 -4.85 9.19 2.69
N PHE A 163 -4.72 10.52 2.91
CA PHE A 163 -3.43 11.22 2.93
C PHE A 163 -2.57 11.04 1.65
N ILE A 164 -3.20 10.97 0.48
CA ILE A 164 -2.47 10.92 -0.79
C ILE A 164 -2.22 12.35 -1.28
N ASP A 165 -0.96 12.80 -1.15
CA ASP A 165 -0.51 14.05 -1.77
C ASP A 165 -0.19 13.85 -3.25
N SER A 166 -0.52 14.84 -4.07
CA SER A 166 -0.20 14.84 -5.50
C SER A 166 1.28 15.12 -5.81
N ASN A 167 2.06 15.55 -4.82
CA ASN A 167 3.49 15.89 -4.94
C ASN A 167 4.40 14.75 -4.47
N ILE A 168 4.26 13.57 -5.07
CA ILE A 168 5.11 12.42 -4.73
C ILE A 168 6.47 12.58 -5.41
N VAL A 169 7.49 12.94 -4.63
CA VAL A 169 8.88 13.15 -5.11
C VAL A 169 9.69 11.85 -5.15
N TYR A 170 9.21 10.77 -4.52
CA TYR A 170 9.95 9.52 -4.41
C TYR A 170 9.01 8.29 -4.48
N TYR A 171 9.26 7.40 -5.44
CA TYR A 171 8.57 6.11 -5.59
C TYR A 171 9.60 4.99 -5.61
N LYS A 172 9.52 4.08 -4.65
CA LYS A 172 10.34 2.85 -4.62
C LYS A 172 9.44 1.65 -4.82
N LYS A 173 9.48 1.07 -6.02
CA LYS A 173 8.82 -0.22 -6.29
C LYS A 173 9.58 -1.34 -5.57
N GLN A 174 8.96 -1.94 -4.56
CA GLN A 174 9.44 -3.22 -4.02
C GLN A 174 8.89 -4.35 -4.88
N THR A 175 9.75 -4.93 -5.73
CA THR A 175 9.45 -6.13 -6.51
C THR A 175 9.67 -7.38 -5.65
N THR A 176 8.91 -7.54 -4.57
CA THR A 176 8.89 -8.80 -3.82
C THR A 176 7.59 -9.53 -4.15
N ARG A 177 7.70 -10.61 -4.93
CA ARG A 177 6.63 -11.60 -5.11
C ARG A 177 6.45 -12.30 -3.76
N TYR A 178 5.59 -11.75 -2.91
CA TYR A 178 5.25 -12.35 -1.63
C TYR A 178 4.30 -13.52 -1.86
N SER A 179 4.87 -14.70 -2.14
CA SER A 179 4.17 -15.96 -2.00
C SER A 179 4.09 -16.28 -0.51
N SER A 180 3.16 -15.67 0.21
CA SER A 180 2.77 -16.17 1.53
C SER A 180 1.31 -16.64 1.49
N PRO A 181 1.01 -17.86 1.96
CA PRO A 181 -0.36 -18.38 2.00
C PRO A 181 -1.32 -17.59 2.89
N TRP A 182 -0.81 -16.70 3.74
CA TRP A 182 -1.56 -16.07 4.82
C TRP A 182 -2.33 -14.80 4.39
N LEU A 183 -1.97 -14.16 3.28
CA LEU A 183 -2.71 -13.00 2.74
C LEU A 183 -3.96 -13.38 1.92
N ALA A 184 -4.16 -14.67 1.61
CA ALA A 184 -5.37 -15.14 0.95
C ALA A 184 -6.64 -15.05 1.84
N GLY A 185 -6.48 -14.82 3.15
CA GLY A 185 -7.59 -14.75 4.11
C GLY A 185 -8.26 -13.39 4.26
N ILE A 186 -7.58 -12.28 3.93
CA ILE A 186 -8.10 -10.92 4.19
C ILE A 186 -8.95 -10.40 3.02
N LEU A 187 -8.73 -10.90 1.79
CA LEU A 187 -9.48 -10.48 0.60
C LEU A 187 -10.70 -11.36 0.27
N ARG A 188 -11.05 -12.35 1.12
CA ARG A 188 -12.13 -13.31 0.85
C ARG A 188 -13.47 -12.98 1.49
N THR A 189 -13.60 -11.88 2.23
CA THR A 189 -14.84 -11.54 2.97
C THR A 189 -15.69 -10.45 2.34
N CYS A 190 -15.36 -9.94 1.15
CA CYS A 190 -16.20 -8.97 0.42
C CYS A 190 -16.85 -9.59 -0.82
N SER A 191 -17.49 -10.76 -0.69
CA SER A 191 -18.32 -11.36 -1.75
C SER A 191 -19.83 -11.18 -1.53
N HIS A 192 -20.24 -10.57 -0.42
CA HIS A 192 -21.65 -10.24 -0.14
C HIS A 192 -21.80 -8.80 0.34
N CYS A 193 -21.50 -7.86 -0.56
CA CYS A 193 -22.17 -6.55 -0.56
C CYS A 193 -23.30 -6.62 -1.61
N LEU A 194 -24.37 -7.34 -1.27
CA LEU A 194 -25.68 -7.21 -1.91
C LEU A 194 -26.62 -6.56 -0.90
N PRO A 195 -27.47 -5.60 -1.32
CA PRO A 195 -28.38 -4.91 -0.42
C PRO A 195 -29.57 -5.82 -0.12
N GLU A 196 -29.54 -6.54 1.00
CA GLU A 196 -30.78 -7.08 1.56
C GLU A 196 -31.42 -6.03 2.45
N ILE A 197 -32.39 -5.34 1.85
CA ILE A 197 -33.47 -4.64 2.53
C ILE A 197 -34.28 -5.71 3.27
N PHE A 198 -34.35 -5.66 4.59
CA PHE A 198 -35.53 -6.15 5.32
C PHE A 198 -35.76 -5.31 6.60
N PHE A 199 -37.04 -5.11 6.85
CA PHE A 199 -37.66 -4.35 7.95
C PHE A 199 -37.24 -4.81 9.36
#